data_AF-A0A1V6CEF2-F1
#
_entry.id   AF-A0A1V6CEF2-F1
#
_cell.length_a   1.000
_cell.length_b   1.000
_cell.length_c   1.000
_cell.angle_alpha   90.00
_cell.angle_beta   90.00
_cell.angle_gamma   90.00
#
_symmetry.space_group_name_H-M   'P 1'
#
loop_
_entity.id
_entity.type
_entity.pdbx_description
1 polymer ?
#
loop_
_entity_poly.entity_id
_entity_poly.type
_entity_poly.pdbx_seq_one_letter_code
_entity_poly.pdbx_strand_id
1 'polypeptide(L)'
;MKTEIQELPKYGRKILVEIEAERVSKEKKAIIEEIQETAEIPGFRKGKVPIQIIETRFADEIEKKIVERLIKESYITILDQSGLVPVIEPEISDVKLGETLNFCLYFEIRPEVVVNKYKGLVVKQVDPEPVTEEMVDNVLVDLEKKKEFASTIIDLEKRAAWKKKIRQQLEQLSANRAKNQEEEQLWKQLFENSKVEIPEKLMRQRAWDLMKRQLGYMDTKGKTNEEVEKIAMEIFEKMKPIAEEQLKKYFILSEIADIEKIEVSDEDVEKEISRISLTSGEDVETVRKKLASNGKIEDIREDLRIEKAFEVIKNNASNIKSIVLPGEEKHYEDRKKTQQL
;
A
#
# COMPACT_ATOMS: atom_id res chain seq x y z
N MET A 1 -10.93 13.19 30.90
CA MET A 1 -9.93 13.55 29.89
C MET A 1 -10.41 14.81 29.23
N LYS A 2 -9.55 15.83 29.12
CA LYS A 2 -9.84 17.05 28.37
C LYS A 2 -9.10 17.01 27.05
N THR A 3 -9.76 17.48 26.00
CA THR A 3 -9.19 17.55 24.66
C THR A 3 -9.50 18.90 24.05
N GLU A 4 -8.53 19.44 23.32
CA GLU A 4 -8.70 20.65 22.52
C GLU A 4 -8.24 20.34 21.10
N ILE A 5 -9.18 20.36 20.15
CA ILE A 5 -8.90 20.07 18.74
C ILE A 5 -8.64 21.39 18.02
N GLN A 6 -7.47 21.48 17.40
CA GLN A 6 -7.06 22.58 16.56
C GLN A 6 -7.00 22.09 15.11
N GLU A 7 -7.84 22.69 14.27
CA GLU A 7 -7.78 22.48 12.83
C GLU A 7 -6.59 23.24 12.24
N LEU A 8 -5.73 22.52 11.53
CA LEU A 8 -4.61 23.11 10.80
C LEU A 8 -4.96 23.19 9.31
N PRO A 9 -4.25 24.02 8.53
CA PRO A 9 -4.50 24.15 7.10
C PRO A 9 -4.53 22.80 6.37
N LYS A 10 -5.47 22.69 5.42
CA LYS A 10 -5.74 21.49 4.63
C LYS A 10 -6.21 20.31 5.49
N TYR A 11 -5.30 19.41 5.85
CA TYR A 11 -5.62 18.08 6.41
C TYR A 11 -5.17 17.89 7.85
N GLY A 12 -4.33 18.79 8.37
CA GLY A 12 -3.74 18.61 9.68
C GLY A 12 -4.78 18.75 10.80
N ARG A 13 -4.71 17.87 11.78
CA ARG A 13 -5.42 17.98 13.05
C ARG A 13 -4.40 17.89 14.17
N LYS A 14 -4.39 18.90 15.02
CA LYS A 14 -3.56 18.93 16.23
C LYS A 14 -4.48 18.86 17.44
N ILE A 15 -4.26 17.90 18.33
CA ILE A 15 -5.11 17.69 19.50
C ILE A 15 -4.24 17.77 20.74
N LEU A 16 -4.52 18.75 21.59
CA LEU A 16 -3.93 18.84 22.91
C LEU A 16 -4.75 17.97 23.85
N VAL A 17 -4.09 17.04 24.52
CA VAL A 17 -4.75 16.08 25.40
C VAL A 17 -4.20 16.23 26.81
N GLU A 18 -5.11 16.37 27.77
CA GLU A 18 -4.82 16.37 29.20
C GLU A 18 -5.62 15.23 29.87
N ILE A 19 -4.89 14.33 30.53
CA ILE A 19 -5.45 13.24 31.31
C ILE A 19 -5.30 13.57 32.79
N GLU A 20 -6.42 13.51 33.50
CA GLU A 20 -6.50 13.89 34.91
C GLU A 20 -5.73 12.93 35.82
N ALA A 21 -5.28 13.45 36.96
CA ALA A 21 -4.44 12.72 37.91
C ALA A 21 -5.09 11.45 38.47
N GLU A 22 -6.42 11.44 38.60
CA GLU A 22 -7.16 10.25 39.04
C GLU A 22 -6.95 9.07 38.06
N ARG A 23 -7.02 9.33 36.75
CA ARG A 23 -6.86 8.30 35.73
C ARG A 23 -5.40 7.84 35.63
N VAL A 24 -4.45 8.77 35.71
CA VAL A 24 -3.00 8.45 35.77
C VAL A 24 -2.69 7.58 36.99
N SER A 25 -3.22 7.95 38.17
CA SER A 25 -3.00 7.21 39.42
C SER A 25 -3.60 5.81 39.37
N LYS A 26 -4.79 5.67 38.75
CA LYS A 26 -5.44 4.37 38.56
C LYS A 26 -4.60 3.46 37.65
N GLU A 27 -4.10 3.98 36.54
CA GLU A 27 -3.26 3.20 35.61
C GLU A 27 -1.92 2.83 36.24
N LYS A 28 -1.30 3.76 36.99
CA LYS A 28 -0.07 3.48 37.75
C LYS A 28 -0.23 2.29 38.69
N LYS A 29 -1.35 2.23 39.44
CA LYS A 29 -1.63 1.11 40.34
C LYS A 29 -1.76 -0.22 39.59
N ALA A 30 -2.51 -0.23 38.48
CA ALA A 30 -2.70 -1.43 37.66
C ALA A 30 -1.36 -1.96 37.09
N ILE A 31 -0.48 -1.06 36.62
CA ILE A 31 0.85 -1.44 36.11
C ILE A 31 1.74 -1.97 37.23
N ILE A 32 1.71 -1.36 38.42
CA ILE A 32 2.48 -1.85 39.58
C ILE A 32 2.04 -3.27 39.96
N GLU A 33 0.74 -3.55 39.97
CA GLU A 33 0.20 -4.88 40.26
C GLU A 33 0.69 -5.91 39.23
N GLU A 34 0.62 -5.58 37.93
CA GLU A 34 1.10 -6.44 36.84
C GLU A 34 2.61 -6.74 36.95
N ILE A 35 3.42 -5.73 37.26
CA ILE A 35 4.86 -5.89 37.45
C ILE A 35 5.11 -6.73 38.71
N GLN A 36 4.39 -6.50 39.80
CA GLN A 36 4.55 -7.25 41.05
C GLN A 36 4.32 -8.76 40.85
N GLU A 37 3.35 -9.15 40.01
CA GLU A 37 3.04 -10.54 39.70
C GLU A 37 4.18 -11.25 38.94
N THR A 38 4.86 -10.53 38.05
CA THR A 38 5.85 -11.13 37.13
C THR A 38 7.30 -10.88 37.55
N ALA A 39 7.58 -9.83 38.32
CA ALA A 39 8.92 -9.40 38.68
C ALA A 39 9.69 -10.45 39.51
N GLU A 40 10.91 -10.73 39.06
CA GLU A 40 11.88 -11.53 39.78
C GLU A 40 12.90 -10.62 40.45
N ILE A 41 12.82 -10.50 41.78
CA ILE A 41 13.75 -9.68 42.56
C ILE A 41 14.45 -10.57 43.58
N PRO A 42 15.80 -10.58 43.62
CA PRO A 42 16.56 -11.32 44.61
C PRO A 42 16.06 -11.04 46.05
N GLY A 43 15.80 -12.11 46.81
CA GLY A 43 15.31 -12.02 48.18
C GLY A 43 13.78 -11.98 48.33
N PHE A 44 13.02 -11.85 47.24
CA PHE A 44 11.56 -11.85 47.27
C PHE A 44 10.98 -12.96 46.40
N ARG A 45 9.91 -13.59 46.89
CA ARG A 45 9.11 -14.51 46.07
C ARG A 45 8.24 -13.69 45.11
N LYS A 46 8.09 -14.17 43.86
CA LYS A 46 7.16 -13.60 42.86
C LYS A 46 5.79 -13.26 43.47
N GLY A 47 5.25 -12.09 43.16
CA GLY A 47 3.97 -11.61 43.70
C GLY A 47 4.00 -11.15 45.17
N LYS A 48 5.15 -11.22 45.86
CA LYS A 48 5.31 -10.81 47.28
C LYS A 48 6.34 -9.70 47.48
N VAL A 49 6.82 -9.10 46.40
CA VAL A 49 7.68 -7.91 46.47
C VAL A 49 6.86 -6.74 47.02
N PRO A 50 7.31 -6.01 48.04
CA PRO A 50 6.64 -4.79 48.51
C PRO A 50 6.53 -3.73 47.40
N ILE A 51 5.39 -3.01 47.35
CA ILE A 51 5.10 -2.00 46.32
C ILE A 51 6.20 -0.94 46.21
N GLN A 52 6.71 -0.45 47.33
CA GLN A 52 7.76 0.58 47.35
C GLN A 52 9.04 0.13 46.62
N ILE A 53 9.37 -1.17 46.67
CA ILE A 53 10.54 -1.72 45.96
C ILE A 53 10.25 -1.74 44.46
N ILE A 54 9.02 -2.10 44.06
CA ILE A 54 8.60 -2.09 42.65
C ILE A 54 8.66 -0.66 42.10
N GLU A 55 8.04 0.30 42.79
CA GLU A 55 8.03 1.71 42.37
C GLU A 55 9.44 2.28 42.18
N THR A 56 10.37 1.89 43.06
CA THR A 56 11.76 2.39 42.99
C THR A 56 12.56 1.68 41.90
N ARG A 57 12.44 0.35 41.78
CA ARG A 57 13.27 -0.45 40.87
C ARG A 57 12.80 -0.42 39.42
N PHE A 58 11.50 -0.21 39.20
CA PHE A 58 10.85 -0.22 37.89
C PHE A 58 10.26 1.14 37.51
N ALA A 59 10.74 2.23 38.12
CA ALA A 59 10.23 3.58 37.89
C ALA A 59 10.10 3.92 36.39
N ASP A 60 11.20 3.78 35.63
CA ASP A 60 11.24 4.09 34.20
C ASP A 60 10.29 3.21 33.38
N GLU A 61 10.17 1.92 33.73
CA GLU A 61 9.26 0.99 33.05
C GLU A 61 7.80 1.34 33.33
N ILE A 62 7.48 1.68 34.58
CA ILE A 62 6.15 2.11 34.99
C ILE A 62 5.76 3.37 34.23
N GLU A 63 6.61 4.40 34.22
CA GLU A 63 6.35 5.65 33.50
C GLU A 63 6.13 5.41 32.01
N LYS A 64 6.99 4.62 31.36
CA LYS A 64 6.86 4.27 29.95
C LYS A 64 5.54 3.55 29.66
N LYS A 65 5.18 2.54 30.46
CA LYS A 65 3.93 1.80 30.29
C LYS A 65 2.70 2.69 30.50
N ILE A 66 2.72 3.60 31.48
CA ILE A 66 1.63 4.57 31.72
C ILE A 66 1.43 5.43 30.46
N VAL A 67 2.51 6.02 29.96
CA VAL A 67 2.47 6.89 28.77
C VAL A 67 1.94 6.12 27.56
N GLU A 68 2.51 4.94 27.27
CA GLU A 68 2.11 4.13 26.10
C GLU A 68 0.63 3.73 26.14
N ARG A 69 0.14 3.23 27.28
CA ARG A 69 -1.27 2.79 27.42
C ARG A 69 -2.23 3.96 27.35
N LEU A 70 -1.99 4.99 28.16
CA LEU A 70 -2.90 6.12 28.24
C LEU A 70 -2.98 6.89 26.92
N ILE A 71 -1.86 7.07 26.21
CA ILE A 71 -1.88 7.70 24.89
C ILE A 71 -2.66 6.85 23.89
N LYS A 72 -2.40 5.53 23.85
CA LYS A 72 -3.11 4.62 22.93
C LYS A 72 -4.62 4.61 23.17
N GLU A 73 -5.05 4.47 24.42
CA GLU A 73 -6.48 4.50 24.78
C GLU A 73 -7.12 5.85 24.46
N SER A 74 -6.43 6.95 24.78
CA SER A 74 -6.93 8.29 24.51
C SER A 74 -7.07 8.55 23.03
N TYR A 75 -6.10 8.10 22.22
CA TYR A 75 -6.17 8.22 20.77
C TYR A 75 -7.40 7.53 20.20
N ILE A 76 -7.65 6.26 20.57
CA ILE A 76 -8.84 5.51 20.14
C ILE A 76 -10.12 6.25 20.56
N THR A 77 -10.21 6.66 21.83
CA THR A 77 -11.37 7.38 22.36
C THR A 77 -11.63 8.69 21.62
N ILE A 78 -10.58 9.43 21.26
CA ILE A 78 -10.67 10.70 20.53
C ILE A 78 -11.18 10.48 19.11
N LEU A 79 -10.69 9.46 18.41
CA LEU A 79 -11.18 9.13 17.07
C LEU A 79 -12.66 8.76 17.10
N ASP A 80 -13.07 7.90 18.04
CA ASP A 80 -14.47 7.47 18.19
C ASP A 80 -15.41 8.65 18.48
N GLN A 81 -15.00 9.59 19.32
CA GLN A 81 -15.82 10.75 19.70
C GLN A 81 -15.87 11.83 18.62
N SER A 82 -14.77 12.02 17.88
CA SER A 82 -14.67 13.06 16.85
C SER A 82 -15.17 12.61 15.48
N GLY A 83 -15.24 11.30 15.23
CA GLY A 83 -15.55 10.74 13.92
C GLY A 83 -14.46 11.00 12.87
N LEU A 84 -13.27 11.43 13.30
CA LEU A 84 -12.16 11.71 12.39
C LEU A 84 -11.51 10.41 11.93
N VAL A 85 -11.23 10.34 10.63
CA VAL A 85 -10.55 9.19 10.02
C VAL A 85 -9.12 9.62 9.65
N PRO A 86 -8.11 9.25 10.45
CA PRO A 86 -6.73 9.56 10.16
C PRO A 86 -6.24 8.74 8.96
N VAL A 87 -5.39 9.33 8.13
CA VAL A 87 -4.75 8.65 6.98
C VAL A 87 -3.29 8.29 7.24
N ILE A 88 -2.73 8.74 8.36
CA ILE A 88 -1.37 8.44 8.81
C ILE A 88 -1.38 8.08 10.29
N GLU A 89 -0.32 7.40 10.74
CA GLU A 89 -0.08 7.21 12.17
C GLU A 89 0.10 8.58 12.85
N PRO A 90 -0.45 8.78 14.05
CA PRO A 90 -0.36 10.06 14.74
C PRO A 90 1.08 10.30 15.21
N GLU A 91 1.58 11.50 14.95
CA GLU A 91 2.78 12.00 15.60
C GLU A 91 2.43 12.44 17.01
N ILE A 92 3.19 11.94 17.99
CA ILE A 92 3.04 12.30 19.40
C ILE A 92 4.20 13.22 19.78
N SER A 93 3.89 14.39 20.33
CA SER A 93 4.89 15.35 20.82
C SER A 93 4.56 15.90 22.20
N ASP A 94 5.51 16.60 22.81
CA ASP A 94 5.33 17.36 24.06
C ASP A 94 4.78 16.53 25.23
N VAL A 95 5.17 15.25 25.29
CA VAL A 95 4.73 14.34 26.35
C VAL A 95 5.32 14.78 27.68
N LYS A 96 4.45 15.08 28.65
CA LYS A 96 4.80 15.48 30.01
C LYS A 96 4.00 14.64 30.99
N LEU A 97 4.68 13.72 31.65
CA LEU A 97 4.13 12.92 32.74
C LEU A 97 4.47 13.59 34.07
N GLY A 98 3.43 13.88 34.86
CA GLY A 98 3.53 14.31 36.26
C GLY A 98 2.38 13.69 37.05
N GLU A 99 1.67 14.48 37.84
CA GLU A 99 0.38 14.03 38.39
C GLU A 99 -0.65 13.81 37.27
N THR A 100 -0.68 14.70 36.29
CA THR A 100 -1.43 14.57 35.04
C THR A 100 -0.53 14.14 33.89
N LEU A 101 -1.11 13.59 32.83
CA LEU A 101 -0.40 13.34 31.57
C LEU A 101 -0.88 14.33 30.51
N ASN A 102 0.06 15.11 29.97
CA ASN A 102 -0.18 16.03 28.87
C ASN A 102 0.61 15.60 27.64
N PHE A 103 0.00 15.64 26.47
CA PHE A 103 0.67 15.38 25.21
C PHE A 103 -0.08 16.02 24.05
N CYS A 104 0.61 16.16 22.93
CA CYS A 104 0.04 16.63 21.69
C CYS A 104 -0.01 15.49 20.68
N LEU A 105 -1.17 15.30 20.06
CA LEU A 105 -1.36 14.45 18.90
C LEU A 105 -1.39 15.32 17.65
N TYR A 106 -0.73 14.87 16.60
CA TYR A 106 -0.89 15.42 15.26
C TYR A 106 -1.14 14.29 14.27
N PHE A 107 -2.14 14.44 13.41
CA PHE A 107 -2.36 13.53 12.28
C PHE A 107 -2.99 14.29 11.11
N GLU A 108 -2.94 13.69 9.93
CA GLU A 108 -3.67 14.18 8.75
C GLU A 108 -4.95 13.35 8.57
N ILE A 109 -6.04 14.00 8.17
CA ILE A 109 -7.31 13.34 7.84
C ILE A 109 -7.42 13.08 6.34
N ARG A 110 -8.39 12.22 5.98
CA ARG A 110 -8.73 11.93 4.59
C ARG A 110 -8.98 13.22 3.78
N PRO A 111 -8.34 13.39 2.61
CA PRO A 111 -8.61 14.54 1.76
C PRO A 111 -10.01 14.46 1.16
N GLU A 112 -10.64 15.61 0.94
CA GLU A 112 -11.87 15.69 0.16
C GLU A 112 -11.57 15.40 -1.32
N VAL A 113 -12.36 14.51 -1.92
CA VAL A 113 -12.20 14.08 -3.31
C VAL A 113 -13.43 14.49 -4.08
N VAL A 114 -13.25 15.26 -5.16
CA VAL A 114 -14.35 15.63 -6.05
C VAL A 114 -14.19 14.90 -7.37
N VAL A 115 -15.13 14.00 -7.68
CA VAL A 115 -15.18 13.27 -8.96
C VAL A 115 -16.34 13.82 -9.79
N ASN A 116 -16.05 14.58 -10.85
CA ASN A 116 -17.10 15.18 -11.69
C ASN A 116 -17.64 14.20 -12.72
N LYS A 117 -16.74 13.43 -13.36
CA LYS A 117 -17.10 12.46 -14.41
C LYS A 117 -16.22 11.22 -14.32
N TYR A 118 -16.84 10.06 -14.13
CA TYR A 118 -16.20 8.75 -14.13
C TYR A 118 -16.94 7.69 -14.97
N LYS A 119 -18.19 7.96 -15.38
CA LYS A 119 -18.97 7.11 -16.31
C LYS A 119 -18.92 7.67 -17.73
N GLY A 120 -19.04 6.80 -18.73
CA GLY A 120 -19.03 7.20 -20.14
C GLY A 120 -17.71 7.87 -20.54
N LEU A 121 -16.60 7.41 -19.95
CA LEU A 121 -15.26 7.78 -20.37
C LEU A 121 -14.99 7.13 -21.72
N VAL A 122 -14.22 7.81 -22.56
CA VAL A 122 -13.98 7.38 -23.93
C VAL A 122 -12.61 6.73 -24.01
N VAL A 123 -12.57 5.43 -24.27
CA VAL A 123 -11.30 4.71 -24.42
C VAL A 123 -11.14 4.31 -25.87
N LYS A 124 -9.97 4.60 -26.45
CA LYS A 124 -9.59 4.03 -27.75
C LYS A 124 -9.06 2.64 -27.50
N GLN A 125 -9.73 1.67 -28.10
CA GLN A 125 -9.27 0.28 -28.09
C GLN A 125 -7.87 0.21 -28.73
N VAL A 126 -6.97 -0.52 -28.08
CA VAL A 126 -5.62 -0.78 -28.56
C VAL A 126 -5.52 -2.25 -28.91
N ASP A 127 -5.24 -2.54 -30.18
CA ASP A 127 -4.99 -3.92 -30.60
C ASP A 127 -3.58 -4.36 -30.15
N PRO A 128 -3.43 -5.59 -29.61
CA PRO A 128 -2.11 -6.15 -29.32
C PRO A 128 -1.24 -6.16 -30.58
N GLU A 129 0.00 -5.69 -30.47
CA GLU A 129 0.98 -5.82 -31.53
C GLU A 129 1.16 -7.30 -31.92
N PRO A 130 1.08 -7.65 -33.21
CA PRO A 130 1.21 -9.03 -33.66
C PRO A 130 2.64 -9.53 -33.41
N VAL A 131 2.77 -10.72 -32.84
CA VAL A 131 4.07 -11.36 -32.61
C VAL A 131 4.53 -12.03 -33.90
N THR A 132 5.65 -11.55 -34.45
CA THR A 132 6.24 -12.11 -35.67
C THR A 132 7.19 -13.27 -35.36
N GLU A 133 7.46 -14.12 -36.35
CA GLU A 133 8.48 -15.18 -36.24
C GLU A 133 9.87 -14.60 -35.91
N GLU A 134 10.21 -13.45 -36.50
CA GLU A 134 11.48 -12.75 -36.25
C GLU A 134 11.64 -12.35 -34.77
N MET A 135 10.58 -11.86 -34.12
CA MET A 135 10.62 -11.52 -32.69
C MET A 135 10.88 -12.76 -31.82
N VAL A 136 10.27 -13.89 -32.17
CA VAL A 136 10.48 -15.17 -31.46
C VAL A 136 11.90 -15.65 -31.66
N ASP A 137 12.42 -15.58 -32.88
CA ASP A 137 13.77 -16.01 -33.22
C ASP A 137 14.83 -15.14 -32.56
N ASN A 138 14.65 -13.83 -32.49
CA ASN A 138 15.55 -12.92 -31.80
C ASN A 138 15.66 -13.26 -30.30
N VAL A 139 14.53 -13.48 -29.62
CA VAL A 139 14.51 -13.90 -28.22
C VAL A 139 15.15 -15.27 -28.04
N LEU A 140 14.91 -16.21 -28.96
CA LEU A 140 15.50 -17.54 -28.93
C LEU A 140 17.03 -17.48 -29.05
N VAL A 141 17.57 -16.68 -29.98
CA VAL A 141 19.00 -16.45 -30.16
C VAL A 141 19.63 -15.86 -28.90
N ASP A 142 18.95 -14.94 -28.22
CA ASP A 142 19.45 -14.38 -26.96
C ASP A 142 19.42 -15.38 -25.80
N LEU A 143 18.47 -16.32 -25.80
CA LEU A 143 18.47 -17.45 -24.86
C LEU A 143 19.57 -18.47 -25.18
N GLU A 144 19.87 -18.75 -26.45
CA GLU A 144 20.96 -19.66 -26.85
C GLU A 144 22.34 -19.21 -26.36
N LYS A 145 22.58 -17.88 -26.32
CA LYS A 145 23.83 -17.30 -25.80
C LYS A 145 24.03 -17.57 -24.30
N LYS A 146 22.98 -17.93 -23.56
CA LYS A 146 23.05 -18.26 -22.14
C LYS A 146 23.34 -19.75 -21.96
N LYS A 147 24.48 -20.07 -21.32
CA LYS A 147 24.98 -21.46 -21.14
C LYS A 147 23.95 -22.43 -20.55
N GLU A 148 23.06 -21.93 -19.69
CA GLU A 148 22.00 -22.70 -19.03
C GLU A 148 20.93 -23.22 -20.00
N PHE A 149 20.70 -22.52 -21.12
CA PHE A 149 19.62 -22.84 -22.07
C PHE A 149 20.15 -23.47 -23.36
N ALA A 150 21.43 -23.24 -23.71
CA ALA A 150 22.08 -23.71 -24.93
C ALA A 150 21.85 -25.20 -25.22
N SER A 151 22.02 -26.10 -24.24
CA SER A 151 21.88 -27.55 -24.43
C SER A 151 20.45 -28.00 -24.72
N THR A 152 19.43 -27.25 -24.28
CA THR A 152 18.02 -27.56 -24.54
C THR A 152 17.52 -26.97 -25.85
N ILE A 153 18.15 -25.91 -26.36
CA ILE A 153 17.71 -25.22 -27.60
C ILE A 153 18.37 -25.83 -28.86
N ILE A 154 19.48 -26.56 -28.70
CA ILE A 154 20.11 -27.32 -29.79
C ILE A 154 19.27 -28.53 -30.21
N ASP A 155 18.54 -29.12 -29.28
CA ASP A 155 17.58 -30.20 -29.54
C ASP A 155 16.36 -29.66 -30.32
N LEU A 156 16.11 -30.21 -31.51
CA LEU A 156 15.10 -29.70 -32.44
C LEU A 156 13.66 -29.73 -31.88
N GLU A 157 13.32 -30.77 -31.11
CA GLU A 157 11.97 -30.89 -30.51
C GLU A 157 11.79 -29.88 -29.39
N LYS A 158 12.82 -29.75 -28.52
CA LYS A 158 12.80 -28.76 -27.44
C LYS A 158 12.86 -27.34 -27.96
N ARG A 159 13.59 -27.08 -29.06
CA ARG A 159 13.64 -25.78 -29.75
C ARG A 159 12.25 -25.36 -30.22
N ALA A 160 11.49 -26.27 -30.83
CA ALA A 160 10.12 -25.99 -31.26
C ALA A 160 9.20 -25.66 -30.06
N ALA A 161 9.34 -26.41 -28.95
CA ALA A 161 8.61 -26.12 -27.71
C ALA A 161 8.99 -24.75 -27.11
N TRP A 162 10.28 -24.39 -27.13
CA TRP A 162 10.77 -23.07 -26.72
C TRP A 162 10.19 -21.95 -27.58
N LYS A 163 10.21 -22.07 -28.91
CA LYS A 163 9.59 -21.10 -29.81
C LYS A 163 8.11 -20.88 -29.49
N LYS A 164 7.35 -21.96 -29.27
CA LYS A 164 5.94 -21.87 -28.89
C LYS A 164 5.75 -21.13 -27.56
N LYS A 165 6.56 -21.45 -26.54
CA LYS A 165 6.49 -20.80 -25.23
C LYS A 165 6.85 -19.31 -25.29
N ILE A 166 7.91 -18.96 -26.03
CA ILE A 166 8.33 -17.58 -26.26
C ILE A 166 7.22 -16.80 -26.96
N ARG A 167 6.63 -17.36 -28.02
CA ARG A 167 5.49 -16.76 -28.72
C ARG A 167 4.34 -16.44 -27.75
N GLN A 168 3.92 -17.43 -26.96
CA GLN A 168 2.87 -17.23 -25.96
C GLN A 168 3.20 -16.13 -24.95
N GLN A 169 4.45 -16.06 -24.48
CA GLN A 169 4.89 -14.99 -23.57
C GLN A 169 4.88 -13.62 -24.24
N LEU A 170 5.35 -13.52 -25.49
CA LEU A 170 5.33 -12.27 -26.25
C LEU A 170 3.90 -11.81 -26.56
N GLU A 171 3.00 -12.74 -26.89
CA GLU A 171 1.57 -12.47 -27.11
C GLU A 171 0.93 -11.95 -25.83
N GLN A 172 1.21 -12.58 -24.69
CA GLN A 172 0.72 -12.12 -23.40
C GLN A 172 1.27 -10.73 -23.03
N LEU A 173 2.56 -10.47 -23.25
CA LEU A 173 3.18 -9.17 -23.00
C LEU A 173 2.56 -8.09 -23.90
N SER A 174 2.35 -8.40 -25.18
CA SER A 174 1.70 -7.51 -26.15
C SER A 174 0.26 -7.20 -25.74
N ALA A 175 -0.52 -8.22 -25.37
CA ALA A 175 -1.88 -8.05 -24.88
C ALA A 175 -1.93 -7.22 -23.58
N ASN A 176 -1.00 -7.43 -22.65
CA ASN A 176 -0.93 -6.64 -21.42
C ASN A 176 -0.54 -5.18 -21.71
N ARG A 177 0.38 -4.92 -22.65
CA ARG A 177 0.73 -3.56 -23.06
C ARG A 177 -0.47 -2.83 -23.64
N ALA A 178 -1.22 -3.47 -24.52
CA ALA A 178 -2.44 -2.92 -25.09
C ALA A 178 -3.46 -2.54 -24.00
N LYS A 179 -3.74 -3.48 -23.09
CA LYS A 179 -4.61 -3.22 -21.92
C LYS A 179 -4.11 -2.07 -21.06
N ASN A 180 -2.82 -2.01 -20.76
CA ASN A 180 -2.25 -0.94 -19.94
C ASN A 180 -2.39 0.43 -20.62
N GLN A 181 -2.28 0.50 -21.95
CA GLN A 181 -2.50 1.74 -22.70
C GLN A 181 -3.97 2.18 -22.67
N GLU A 182 -4.91 1.23 -22.71
CA GLU A 182 -6.34 1.53 -22.53
C GLU A 182 -6.62 2.04 -21.11
N GLU A 183 -6.04 1.41 -20.08
CA GLU A 183 -6.16 1.83 -18.69
C GLU A 183 -5.50 3.20 -18.44
N GLU A 184 -4.37 3.50 -19.07
CA GLU A 184 -3.72 4.81 -19.00
C GLU A 184 -4.62 5.91 -19.58
N GLN A 185 -5.33 5.64 -20.68
CA GLN A 185 -6.32 6.56 -21.25
C GLN A 185 -7.49 6.82 -20.29
N LEU A 186 -7.95 5.80 -19.56
CA LEU A 186 -8.96 5.95 -18.51
C LEU A 186 -8.44 6.84 -17.39
N TRP A 187 -7.26 6.54 -16.87
CA TRP A 187 -6.66 7.29 -15.76
C TRP A 187 -6.43 8.75 -16.12
N LYS A 188 -5.97 9.03 -17.33
CA LYS A 188 -5.83 10.40 -17.81
C LYS A 188 -7.14 11.17 -17.73
N GLN A 189 -8.24 10.59 -18.23
CA GLN A 189 -9.55 11.21 -18.15
C GLN A 189 -10.06 11.32 -16.71
N LEU A 190 -9.85 10.31 -15.87
CA LEU A 190 -10.23 10.36 -14.45
C LEU A 190 -9.51 11.51 -13.73
N PHE A 191 -8.21 11.69 -13.97
CA PHE A 191 -7.45 12.79 -13.38
C PHE A 191 -7.89 14.16 -13.91
N GLU A 192 -8.22 14.28 -15.20
CA GLU A 192 -8.74 15.53 -15.77
C GLU A 192 -10.13 15.89 -15.20
N ASN A 193 -10.94 14.89 -14.85
CA ASN A 193 -12.31 15.08 -14.35
C ASN A 193 -12.43 15.00 -12.82
N SER A 194 -11.31 14.84 -12.10
CA SER A 194 -11.31 14.75 -10.64
C SER A 194 -10.37 15.77 -10.02
N LYS A 195 -10.73 16.28 -8.83
CA LYS A 195 -9.87 17.12 -8.02
C LYS A 195 -9.53 16.39 -6.73
N VAL A 196 -8.24 16.11 -6.56
CA VAL A 196 -7.69 15.49 -5.35
C VAL A 196 -6.37 16.17 -5.02
N GLU A 197 -6.29 16.73 -3.83
CA GLU A 197 -5.04 17.22 -3.25
C GLU A 197 -4.56 16.23 -2.20
N ILE A 198 -3.34 15.73 -2.36
CA ILE A 198 -2.79 14.71 -1.45
C ILE A 198 -2.10 15.37 -0.26
N PRO A 199 -2.38 14.95 0.98
CA PRO A 199 -1.65 15.40 2.15
C PRO A 199 -0.14 15.11 2.01
N GLU A 200 0.70 16.11 2.31
CA GLU A 200 2.14 16.01 2.06
C GLU A 200 2.80 14.93 2.92
N LYS A 201 2.42 14.82 4.19
CA LYS A 201 3.01 13.80 5.07
C LYS A 201 2.57 12.40 4.64
N LEU A 202 1.30 12.21 4.26
CA LEU A 202 0.84 10.95 3.67
C LEU A 202 1.65 10.56 2.42
N MET A 203 1.85 11.50 1.50
CA MET A 203 2.64 11.28 0.28
C MET A 203 4.08 10.90 0.61
N ARG A 204 4.72 11.63 1.55
CA ARG A 204 6.09 11.33 2.01
C ARG A 204 6.18 9.97 2.68
N GLN A 205 5.22 9.62 3.54
CA GLN A 205 5.19 8.30 4.19
C GLN A 205 5.08 7.19 3.13
N ARG A 206 4.17 7.35 2.16
CA ARG A 206 4.04 6.38 1.07
C ARG A 206 5.31 6.27 0.23
N ALA A 207 5.96 7.39 -0.09
CA ALA A 207 7.23 7.40 -0.82
C ALA A 207 8.35 6.71 -0.02
N TRP A 208 8.37 6.89 1.30
CA TRP A 208 9.32 6.22 2.19
C TRP A 208 9.12 4.70 2.22
N ASP A 209 7.88 4.22 2.24
CA ASP A 209 7.59 2.78 2.18
C ASP A 209 7.96 2.15 0.85
N LEU A 210 7.73 2.86 -0.26
CA LEU A 210 8.19 2.44 -1.59
C LEU A 210 9.72 2.42 -1.66
N MET A 211 10.38 3.43 -1.08
CA MET A 211 11.84 3.49 -0.99
C MET A 211 12.41 2.32 -0.19
N LYS A 212 11.87 2.04 1.00
CA LYS A 212 12.31 0.91 1.84
C LYS A 212 12.18 -0.42 1.10
N ARG A 213 11.07 -0.63 0.39
CA ARG A 213 10.87 -1.82 -0.45
C ARG A 213 11.93 -1.92 -1.53
N GLN A 214 12.16 -0.85 -2.28
CA GLN A 214 13.17 -0.82 -3.34
C GLN A 214 14.58 -1.07 -2.79
N LEU A 215 14.95 -0.41 -1.67
CA LEU A 215 16.24 -0.56 -1.02
C LEU A 215 16.46 -1.99 -0.50
N GLY A 216 15.40 -2.64 -0.03
CA GLY A 216 15.44 -4.05 0.42
C GLY A 216 15.80 -5.05 -0.69
N TYR A 217 15.58 -4.70 -1.96
CA TYR A 217 16.00 -5.53 -3.10
C TYR A 217 17.41 -5.19 -3.61
N MET A 218 18.05 -4.14 -3.08
CA MET A 218 19.38 -3.73 -3.52
C MET A 218 20.47 -4.41 -2.70
N ASP A 219 21.58 -4.76 -3.36
CA ASP A 219 22.77 -5.18 -2.65
C ASP A 219 23.47 -3.96 -2.02
N THR A 220 23.40 -3.89 -0.70
CA THR A 220 24.07 -2.86 0.12
C THR A 220 25.34 -3.40 0.78
N LYS A 221 25.74 -4.65 0.51
CA LYS A 221 26.95 -5.22 1.10
C LYS A 221 28.18 -4.44 0.66
N GLY A 222 29.02 -4.09 1.63
CA GLY A 222 30.26 -3.34 1.41
C GLY A 222 30.08 -1.83 1.26
N LYS A 223 28.86 -1.30 1.35
CA LYS A 223 28.61 0.16 1.38
C LYS A 223 28.68 0.70 2.81
N THR A 224 29.12 1.94 2.94
CA THR A 224 29.06 2.66 4.22
C THR A 224 27.63 3.13 4.52
N ASN A 225 27.35 3.47 5.77
CA ASN A 225 26.04 4.01 6.16
C ASN A 225 25.68 5.30 5.40
N GLU A 226 26.67 6.18 5.19
CA GLU A 226 26.48 7.44 4.45
C GLU A 226 26.13 7.20 2.97
N GLU A 227 26.75 6.20 2.34
CA GLU A 227 26.44 5.82 0.96
C GLU A 227 25.02 5.24 0.84
N VAL A 228 24.62 4.39 1.79
CA VAL A 228 23.27 3.82 1.84
C VAL A 228 22.24 4.92 2.05
N GLU A 229 22.50 5.88 2.92
CA GLU A 229 21.62 7.02 3.16
C GLU A 229 21.44 7.88 1.91
N LYS A 230 22.53 8.18 1.19
CA LYS A 230 22.46 8.93 -0.07
C LYS A 230 21.62 8.20 -1.12
N ILE A 231 21.83 6.89 -1.28
CA ILE A 231 21.03 6.06 -2.20
C ILE A 231 19.56 6.07 -1.78
N ALA A 232 19.28 5.93 -0.49
CA ALA A 232 17.92 5.96 0.04
C ALA A 232 17.23 7.29 -0.28
N MET A 233 17.92 8.43 -0.12
CA MET A 233 17.38 9.75 -0.46
C MET A 233 17.11 9.91 -1.97
N GLU A 234 18.03 9.44 -2.82
CA GLU A 234 17.81 9.48 -4.28
C GLU A 234 16.61 8.63 -4.72
N ILE A 235 16.42 7.45 -4.10
CA ILE A 235 15.24 6.61 -4.34
C ILE A 235 13.99 7.31 -3.82
N PHE A 236 14.03 7.85 -2.60
CA PHE A 236 12.90 8.55 -1.99
C PHE A 236 12.36 9.68 -2.87
N GLU A 237 13.24 10.54 -3.40
CA GLU A 237 12.85 11.62 -4.32
C GLU A 237 12.22 11.07 -5.61
N LYS A 238 12.72 9.95 -6.15
CA LYS A 238 12.11 9.28 -7.32
C LYS A 238 10.77 8.62 -6.99
N MET A 239 10.55 8.18 -5.75
CA MET A 239 9.32 7.54 -5.32
C MET A 239 8.19 8.54 -5.01
N LYS A 240 8.50 9.80 -4.70
CA LYS A 240 7.47 10.84 -4.45
C LYS A 240 6.41 10.96 -5.54
N PRO A 241 6.74 11.15 -6.83
CA PRO A 241 5.71 11.26 -7.88
C PRO A 241 4.90 9.96 -8.02
N ILE A 242 5.53 8.80 -7.88
CA ILE A 242 4.86 7.50 -7.91
C ILE A 242 3.88 7.36 -6.74
N ALA A 243 4.30 7.78 -5.53
CA ALA A 243 3.48 7.78 -4.34
C ALA A 243 2.28 8.73 -4.49
N GLU A 244 2.50 9.93 -5.00
CA GLU A 244 1.44 10.90 -5.25
C GLU A 244 0.42 10.35 -6.26
N GLU A 245 0.87 9.78 -7.37
CA GLU A 245 -0.02 9.17 -8.36
C GLU A 245 -0.80 7.99 -7.77
N GLN A 246 -0.15 7.08 -7.03
CA GLN A 246 -0.82 5.94 -6.38
C GLN A 246 -1.90 6.40 -5.40
N LEU A 247 -1.60 7.41 -4.58
CA LEU A 247 -2.57 7.96 -3.63
C LEU A 247 -3.73 8.66 -4.35
N LYS A 248 -3.46 9.41 -5.42
CA LYS A 248 -4.53 9.99 -6.26
C LYS A 248 -5.45 8.93 -6.82
N LYS A 249 -4.89 7.85 -7.40
CA LYS A 249 -5.67 6.71 -7.90
C LYS A 249 -6.53 6.11 -6.81
N TYR A 250 -5.92 5.82 -5.65
CA TYR A 250 -6.62 5.24 -4.50
C TYR A 250 -7.80 6.12 -4.05
N PHE A 251 -7.57 7.41 -3.79
CA PHE A 251 -8.62 8.29 -3.30
C PHE A 251 -9.75 8.52 -4.31
N ILE A 252 -9.43 8.63 -5.61
CA ILE A 252 -10.46 8.73 -6.66
C ILE A 252 -11.32 7.46 -6.69
N LEU A 253 -10.71 6.28 -6.66
CA LEU A 253 -11.47 5.03 -6.69
C LEU A 253 -12.25 4.80 -5.41
N SER A 254 -11.69 5.18 -4.27
CA SER A 254 -12.35 5.08 -2.96
C SER A 254 -13.61 5.96 -2.95
N GLU A 255 -13.53 7.19 -3.46
CA GLU A 255 -14.70 8.07 -3.63
C GLU A 255 -15.73 7.50 -4.61
N ILE A 256 -15.28 6.93 -5.74
CA ILE A 256 -16.19 6.27 -6.70
C ILE A 256 -16.87 5.06 -6.06
N ALA A 257 -16.13 4.30 -5.25
CA ALA A 257 -16.68 3.18 -4.49
C ALA A 257 -17.74 3.64 -3.48
N ASP A 258 -17.55 4.81 -2.86
CA ASP A 258 -18.56 5.42 -1.97
C ASP A 258 -19.81 5.84 -2.77
N ILE A 259 -19.63 6.50 -3.91
CA ILE A 259 -20.72 6.95 -4.81
C ILE A 259 -21.55 5.77 -5.33
N GLU A 260 -20.89 4.69 -5.75
CA GLU A 260 -21.52 3.46 -6.25
C GLU A 260 -22.00 2.54 -5.12
N LYS A 261 -21.68 2.86 -3.86
CA LYS A 261 -21.97 2.04 -2.68
C LYS A 261 -21.47 0.61 -2.82
N ILE A 262 -20.22 0.48 -3.25
CA ILE A 262 -19.57 -0.82 -3.45
C ILE A 262 -19.24 -1.41 -2.09
N GLU A 263 -19.80 -2.60 -1.85
CA GLU A 263 -19.53 -3.42 -0.68
C GLU A 263 -18.77 -4.69 -1.10
N VAL A 264 -17.88 -5.13 -0.22
CA VAL A 264 -17.13 -6.38 -0.37
C VAL A 264 -17.64 -7.36 0.67
N SER A 265 -18.14 -8.49 0.19
CA SER A 265 -18.68 -9.54 1.05
C SER A 265 -17.55 -10.31 1.73
N ASP A 266 -17.85 -10.95 2.86
CA ASP A 266 -16.89 -11.84 3.53
C ASP A 266 -16.50 -13.03 2.64
N GLU A 267 -17.40 -13.45 1.73
CA GLU A 267 -17.10 -14.49 0.74
C GLU A 267 -16.02 -14.03 -0.26
N ASP A 268 -16.05 -12.77 -0.68
CA ASP A 268 -15.03 -12.22 -1.58
C ASP A 268 -13.66 -12.17 -0.88
N VAL A 269 -13.63 -11.75 0.39
CA VAL A 269 -12.42 -11.76 1.21
C VAL A 269 -11.89 -13.19 1.37
N GLU A 270 -12.76 -14.16 1.60
CA GLU A 270 -12.37 -15.56 1.76
C GLU A 270 -11.80 -16.18 0.47
N LYS A 271 -12.37 -15.81 -0.69
CA LYS A 271 -11.81 -16.19 -2.00
C LYS A 271 -10.42 -15.61 -2.19
N GLU A 272 -10.20 -14.37 -1.77
CA GLU A 272 -8.90 -13.72 -1.86
C GLU A 272 -7.87 -14.35 -0.92
N ILE A 273 -8.24 -14.66 0.33
CA ILE A 273 -7.39 -15.40 1.27
C ILE A 273 -7.02 -16.78 0.69
N SER A 274 -7.98 -17.47 0.07
CA SER A 274 -7.74 -18.76 -0.61
C SER A 274 -6.76 -18.61 -1.77
N ARG A 275 -6.87 -17.54 -2.57
CA ARG A 275 -5.93 -17.22 -3.66
C ARG A 275 -4.52 -16.96 -3.14
N ILE A 276 -4.40 -16.22 -2.03
CA ILE A 276 -3.11 -15.95 -1.38
C ILE A 276 -2.48 -17.26 -0.89
N SER A 277 -3.26 -18.13 -0.26
CA SER A 277 -2.83 -19.47 0.19
C SER A 277 -2.27 -20.32 -0.96
N LEU A 278 -2.97 -20.36 -2.10
CA LEU A 278 -2.51 -21.08 -3.29
C LEU A 278 -1.18 -20.53 -3.84
N THR A 279 -0.97 -19.21 -3.74
CA THR A 279 0.19 -18.54 -4.30
C THR A 279 1.40 -18.60 -3.35
N SER A 280 1.17 -18.53 -2.04
CA SER A 280 2.22 -18.61 -1.02
C SER A 280 2.63 -20.06 -0.72
N GLY A 281 1.77 -21.04 -1.03
CA GLY A 281 1.97 -22.44 -0.67
C GLY A 281 1.71 -22.74 0.81
N GLU A 282 1.15 -21.79 1.56
CA GLU A 282 0.75 -21.95 2.96
C GLU A 282 -0.71 -22.37 3.08
N ASP A 283 -1.10 -23.03 4.16
CA ASP A 283 -2.50 -23.37 4.39
C ASP A 283 -3.36 -22.13 4.69
N VAL A 284 -4.64 -22.19 4.29
CA VAL A 284 -5.60 -21.07 4.40
C VAL A 284 -5.75 -20.57 5.84
N GLU A 285 -5.71 -21.47 6.83
CA GLU A 285 -5.92 -21.10 8.23
C GLU A 285 -4.70 -20.35 8.81
N THR A 286 -3.50 -20.75 8.43
CA THR A 286 -2.24 -20.07 8.76
C THR A 286 -2.19 -18.69 8.10
N VAL A 287 -2.56 -18.60 6.81
CA VAL A 287 -2.65 -17.31 6.10
C VAL A 287 -3.67 -16.40 6.80
N ARG A 288 -4.87 -16.90 7.09
CA ARG A 288 -5.90 -16.14 7.81
C ARG A 288 -5.41 -15.63 9.16
N LYS A 289 -4.76 -16.48 9.97
CA LYS A 289 -4.21 -16.08 11.27
C LYS A 289 -3.17 -14.97 11.14
N LYS A 290 -2.26 -15.06 10.17
CA LYS A 290 -1.23 -14.04 9.90
C LYS A 290 -1.82 -12.70 9.43
N LEU A 291 -2.91 -12.74 8.67
CA LEU A 291 -3.60 -11.54 8.21
C LEU A 291 -4.44 -10.91 9.32
N ALA A 292 -5.16 -11.73 10.09
CA ALA A 292 -6.01 -11.29 11.20
C ALA A 292 -5.21 -10.61 12.32
N SER A 293 -4.04 -11.15 12.68
CA SER A 293 -3.23 -10.63 13.77
C SER A 293 -2.70 -9.21 13.54
N ASN A 294 -2.77 -8.72 12.30
CA ASN A 294 -2.17 -7.45 11.87
C ASN A 294 -3.19 -6.47 11.26
N GLY A 295 -4.49 -6.73 11.38
CA GLY A 295 -5.53 -5.88 10.75
C GLY A 295 -5.62 -5.96 9.23
N LYS A 296 -4.77 -6.78 8.58
CA LYS A 296 -4.63 -6.87 7.12
C LYS A 296 -5.84 -7.46 6.39
N ILE A 297 -6.78 -8.06 7.11
CA ILE A 297 -8.03 -8.52 6.51
C ILE A 297 -8.85 -7.33 6.03
N GLU A 298 -8.86 -6.23 6.78
CA GLU A 298 -9.59 -5.04 6.38
C GLU A 298 -8.89 -4.32 5.22
N ASP A 299 -7.55 -4.33 5.20
CA ASP A 299 -6.78 -3.85 4.04
C ASP A 299 -7.15 -4.62 2.76
N ILE A 300 -7.28 -5.94 2.84
CA ILE A 300 -7.71 -6.77 1.69
C ILE A 300 -9.13 -6.39 1.26
N ARG A 301 -10.04 -6.19 2.23
CA ARG A 301 -11.41 -5.79 1.91
C ARG A 301 -11.44 -4.46 1.16
N GLU A 302 -10.67 -3.48 1.63
CA GLU A 302 -10.55 -2.19 0.95
C GLU A 302 -9.90 -2.34 -0.42
N ASP A 303 -8.81 -3.10 -0.57
CA ASP A 303 -8.17 -3.36 -1.86
C ASP A 303 -9.15 -3.95 -2.87
N LEU A 304 -9.94 -4.95 -2.46
CA LEU A 304 -10.99 -5.56 -3.29
C LEU A 304 -12.09 -4.55 -3.66
N ARG A 305 -12.43 -3.64 -2.74
CA ARG A 305 -13.43 -2.59 -2.97
C ARG A 305 -12.96 -1.62 -4.02
N ILE A 306 -11.69 -1.21 -3.95
CA ILE A 306 -11.03 -0.35 -4.93
C ILE A 306 -10.93 -1.05 -6.30
N GLU A 307 -10.57 -2.33 -6.33
CA GLU A 307 -10.53 -3.14 -7.56
C GLU A 307 -11.91 -3.20 -8.23
N LYS A 308 -12.97 -3.51 -7.47
CA LYS A 308 -14.35 -3.49 -7.96
C LYS A 308 -14.76 -2.13 -8.50
N ALA A 309 -14.38 -1.03 -7.83
CA ALA A 309 -14.66 0.33 -8.30
C ALA A 309 -14.03 0.60 -9.67
N PHE A 310 -12.78 0.17 -9.87
CA PHE A 310 -12.11 0.31 -11.14
C PHE A 310 -12.77 -0.52 -12.25
N GLU A 311 -13.23 -1.74 -11.93
CA GLU A 311 -13.98 -2.58 -12.87
C GLU A 311 -15.33 -1.96 -13.26
N VAL A 312 -16.03 -1.29 -12.33
CA VAL A 312 -17.23 -0.51 -12.66
C VAL A 312 -16.91 0.60 -13.66
N ILE A 313 -15.79 1.32 -13.49
CA ILE A 313 -15.36 2.36 -14.42
C ILE A 313 -15.08 1.76 -15.81
N LYS A 314 -14.34 0.66 -15.88
CA LYS A 314 -14.01 -0.04 -17.13
C LYS A 314 -15.25 -0.52 -17.86
N ASN A 315 -16.21 -1.12 -17.15
CA ASN A 315 -17.46 -1.61 -17.74
C ASN A 315 -18.38 -0.48 -18.22
N ASN A 316 -18.28 0.72 -17.62
CA ASN A 316 -19.02 1.92 -18.04
C ASN A 316 -18.26 2.80 -19.04
N ALA A 317 -17.06 2.38 -19.47
CA ALA A 317 -16.31 3.09 -20.49
C ALA A 317 -16.88 2.78 -21.88
N SER A 318 -17.10 3.83 -22.67
CA SER A 318 -17.54 3.68 -24.05
C SER A 318 -16.34 3.35 -24.93
N ASN A 319 -16.25 2.10 -25.38
CA ASN A 319 -15.26 1.68 -26.37
C ASN A 319 -15.63 2.25 -27.74
N ILE A 320 -14.93 3.29 -28.18
CA ILE A 320 -15.04 3.75 -29.57
C ILE A 320 -14.21 2.79 -30.41
N LYS A 321 -14.89 1.94 -31.21
CA LYS A 321 -14.24 1.17 -32.28
C LYS A 321 -13.38 2.12 -33.10
N SER A 322 -12.09 1.79 -33.18
CA SER A 322 -11.03 2.52 -33.88
C SER A 322 -11.55 3.46 -34.97
N ILE A 323 -11.62 4.77 -34.67
CA ILE A 323 -11.56 5.76 -35.73
C ILE A 323 -10.09 5.82 -36.10
N VAL A 324 -9.72 5.07 -37.15
CA VAL A 324 -8.45 5.26 -37.85
C VAL A 324 -8.40 6.74 -38.22
N LEU A 325 -7.48 7.48 -37.60
CA LEU A 325 -7.31 8.89 -37.90
C LEU A 325 -6.82 9.00 -39.36
N PRO A 326 -7.37 9.93 -40.17
CA PRO A 326 -6.91 10.14 -41.54
C PRO A 326 -5.44 10.57 -41.51
N GLY A 327 -4.53 9.65 -41.84
CA GLY A 327 -3.08 9.86 -41.76
C GLY A 327 -2.24 8.63 -41.41
N GLU A 328 -2.83 7.57 -40.82
CA GLU A 328 -2.13 6.30 -40.52
C GLU A 328 -2.22 5.24 -41.64
N GLU A 329 -2.85 5.57 -42.78
CA GLU A 329 -3.03 4.65 -43.91
C GLU A 329 -1.70 4.13 -44.50
N LYS A 330 -0.58 4.84 -44.30
CA LYS A 330 0.71 4.46 -44.90
C LYS A 330 1.44 3.31 -44.21
N HIS A 331 1.12 2.95 -42.97
CA HIS A 331 1.85 1.87 -42.26
C HIS A 331 1.13 0.51 -42.25
N TYR A 332 -0.10 0.43 -42.76
CA TYR A 332 -0.86 -0.82 -42.86
C TYR A 332 -0.75 -1.47 -44.24
N GLU A 333 -0.69 -0.69 -45.33
CA GLU A 333 -0.50 -1.25 -46.68
C GLU A 333 0.93 -1.74 -46.93
N ASP A 334 1.95 -1.07 -46.38
CA ASP A 334 3.35 -1.48 -46.57
C ASP A 334 3.65 -2.82 -45.87
N ARG A 335 2.94 -3.16 -44.80
CA ARG A 335 3.09 -4.47 -44.14
C ARG A 335 2.44 -5.63 -44.90
N LYS A 336 1.44 -5.38 -45.75
CA LYS A 336 0.84 -6.41 -46.61
C LYS A 336 1.66 -6.68 -47.87
N LYS A 337 2.39 -5.70 -48.41
CA LYS A 337 3.19 -5.88 -49.63
C LYS A 337 4.48 -6.69 -49.43
N THR A 338 5.07 -6.68 -48.23
CA THR A 338 6.30 -7.42 -47.94
C THR A 338 6.08 -8.91 -47.63
N GLN A 339 4.83 -9.38 -47.54
CA GLN A 339 4.50 -10.81 -47.32
C GLN A 339 3.98 -11.54 -48.57
N GLN A 340 4.10 -10.92 -49.76
CA GLN A 340 3.75 -11.56 -51.04
C GLN A 340 4.89 -11.58 -52.08
N LEU A 341 6.15 -11.50 -51.64
CA LEU A 341 7.32 -11.74 -52.49
C LEU A 341 8.21 -12.83 -51.91
#